data_AF-A0A812XJZ8-F1
#
_entry.id   AF-A0A812XJZ8-F1
#
_cell.length_a   1.000
_cell.length_b   1.000
_cell.length_c   1.000
_cell.angle_alpha   90.00
_cell.angle_beta   90.00
_cell.angle_gamma   90.00
#
_symmetry.space_group_name_H-M   'P 1'
#
loop_
_entity.id
_entity.type
_entity.pdbx_description
1 polymer ?
#
loop_
_entity_poly.entity_id
_entity_poly.type
_entity_poly.pdbx_seq_one_letter_code
_entity_poly.pdbx_strand_id
1 'polypeptide(L)'
;MTLGADPMELDEQERQFWAQAGPVKREQEPRRDVLHQTEHSKRQRLAPQDRNKGKGKGTKGKGKGKQGLPSPSSANPVTGYTNGFGSHPPNPWTQTQDLQPLGSQDPDWMEYRMNRLSQLVLRQEQIISAIRQDLVLYLFVRSGPEGMVPVLCEAAEKWRKMKEEEPEKITYSLKLMLFKQLLITLHQRLTNMIADEDALAKAKNLNWIYDQKHWKHLTWNPTKQCLEVDNSVRSIPAEDLLAQLVQMRKAVTEETLVRFKSMRKLTTEVTSDWIQFQICMSLRPEGGAMWSTLNQWIGQASWHTLGCRLRRDRPNYDTLVQEAVLRLIFHNPSNLCYLHSTIYALLWTILQARLHDAYVSPPPQALTMLCPPITATPNCPIQVLHSVPWLMLLQAWPSVHRQHDAAELLQYLLPRFSHSGFNGGWEARNFVPGGIATLDKGPTQAPIPIALPAGPSLELQAAIDGWSAQVTARYALLTPSPMLCIQLQRFTNAEGVMRRDTRPLVVASTTVRMPLFTGLHTMQVRYVHYQVVAVQLHYGATPDMGHYRTILRGQPLFGAEKWWITDDSCTAKPANPDTSLRGE
;
A
#
# COMPACT_ATOMS: atom_id res chain seq x y z
N MET A 1 9.66 15.28 -43.82
CA MET A 1 8.86 14.04 -43.93
C MET A 1 7.65 14.20 -43.04
N THR A 2 6.50 14.45 -43.64
CA THR A 2 5.21 14.55 -42.97
C THR A 2 4.84 13.20 -42.38
N LEU A 3 4.85 13.09 -41.04
CA LEU A 3 4.33 11.93 -40.33
C LEU A 3 2.81 11.88 -40.53
N GLY A 4 2.37 11.17 -41.57
CA GLY A 4 0.97 10.77 -41.72
C GLY A 4 0.68 9.72 -40.67
N ALA A 5 0.18 10.14 -39.50
CA ALA A 5 -0.46 9.22 -38.58
C ALA A 5 -1.71 8.69 -39.26
N ASP A 6 -1.71 7.41 -39.65
CA ASP A 6 -2.89 6.78 -40.23
C ASP A 6 -4.08 6.98 -39.27
N PRO A 7 -5.25 7.40 -39.78
CA PRO A 7 -6.44 7.54 -38.96
C PRO A 7 -6.73 6.20 -38.29
N MET A 8 -6.92 6.23 -36.97
CA MET A 8 -7.24 5.03 -36.18
C MET A 8 -8.42 4.30 -36.83
N GLU A 9 -8.15 3.11 -37.35
CA GLU A 9 -9.14 2.26 -38.00
C GLU A 9 -10.25 1.94 -37.00
N LEU A 10 -11.46 2.43 -37.27
CA LEU A 10 -12.66 2.17 -36.48
C LEU A 10 -13.40 0.95 -37.03
N ASP A 11 -13.87 0.07 -36.14
CA ASP A 11 -14.76 -1.03 -36.53
C ASP A 11 -16.15 -0.53 -36.96
N GLU A 12 -17.01 -1.44 -37.44
CA GLU A 12 -18.30 -1.03 -38.03
C GLU A 12 -19.23 -0.35 -37.03
N GLN A 13 -19.34 -0.89 -35.82
CA GLN A 13 -20.13 -0.24 -34.77
C GLN A 13 -19.47 1.07 -34.34
N GLU A 14 -18.15 1.10 -34.32
CA GLU A 14 -17.40 2.31 -34.04
C GLU A 14 -17.66 3.41 -35.07
N ARG A 15 -17.67 3.07 -36.35
CA ARG A 15 -18.01 4.02 -37.40
C ARG A 15 -19.44 4.53 -37.24
N GLN A 16 -20.40 3.68 -36.88
CA GLN A 16 -21.79 4.14 -36.65
C GLN A 16 -21.90 5.16 -35.52
N PHE A 17 -21.12 5.00 -34.45
CA PHE A 17 -21.11 5.93 -33.32
C PHE A 17 -20.28 7.19 -33.57
N TRP A 18 -19.19 7.07 -34.34
CA TRP A 18 -18.14 8.09 -34.39
C TRP A 18 -17.88 8.69 -35.78
N ALA A 19 -18.41 8.14 -36.86
CA ALA A 19 -18.27 8.72 -38.21
C ALA A 19 -19.03 10.04 -38.39
N GLN A 20 -20.07 10.28 -37.60
CA GLN A 20 -20.78 11.58 -37.56
C GLN A 20 -20.14 12.58 -36.59
N ALA A 21 -19.20 12.16 -35.75
CA ALA A 21 -18.43 13.03 -34.87
C ALA A 21 -17.18 13.55 -35.61
N GLY A 22 -17.41 14.31 -36.70
CA GLY A 22 -16.40 15.21 -37.23
C GLY A 22 -15.90 16.18 -36.13
N PRO A 23 -14.76 16.85 -36.33
CA PRO A 23 -14.14 17.66 -35.28
C PRO A 23 -15.21 18.60 -34.71
N VAL A 24 -15.34 18.64 -33.38
CA VAL A 24 -16.23 19.55 -32.68
C VAL A 24 -15.86 20.97 -33.10
N LYS A 25 -16.46 21.46 -34.19
CA LYS A 25 -16.39 22.84 -34.63
C LYS A 25 -17.26 23.61 -33.66
N ARG A 26 -16.63 24.28 -32.72
CA ARG A 26 -17.27 25.30 -31.90
C ARG A 26 -17.43 26.55 -32.75
N GLU A 27 -18.66 27.04 -32.86
CA GLU A 27 -18.91 28.45 -33.16
C GLU A 27 -18.22 29.29 -32.08
N GLN A 28 -17.35 30.21 -32.51
CA GLN A 28 -16.69 31.16 -31.62
C GLN A 28 -17.69 32.27 -31.28
N GLU A 29 -18.21 32.27 -30.07
CA GLU A 29 -18.73 33.50 -29.47
C GLU A 29 -17.56 34.38 -28.96
N PRO A 30 -17.67 35.72 -29.06
CA PRO A 30 -16.55 36.61 -28.87
C PRO A 30 -16.11 36.66 -27.40
N ARG A 31 -14.78 36.54 -27.20
CA ARG A 31 -14.10 36.63 -25.90
C ARG A 31 -14.45 37.92 -25.17
N ARG A 32 -14.91 37.80 -23.93
CA ARG A 32 -14.72 38.83 -22.91
C ARG A 32 -13.53 38.43 -22.05
N ASP A 33 -12.49 39.26 -22.10
CA ASP A 33 -11.31 39.14 -21.25
C ASP A 33 -11.70 39.35 -19.78
N VAL A 34 -11.51 38.32 -18.97
CA VAL A 34 -11.45 38.47 -17.50
C VAL A 34 -10.20 37.73 -17.04
N LEU A 35 -9.16 38.50 -16.70
CA LEU A 35 -8.02 38.02 -15.91
C LEU A 35 -8.55 37.45 -14.60
N HIS A 36 -8.28 36.18 -14.31
CA HIS A 36 -8.31 35.67 -12.95
C HIS A 36 -6.91 35.29 -12.48
N GLN A 37 -6.41 36.13 -11.58
CA GLN A 37 -5.30 35.85 -10.69
C GLN A 37 -5.64 34.62 -9.82
N THR A 38 -4.65 33.75 -9.66
CA THR A 38 -4.73 32.53 -8.86
C THR A 38 -4.61 32.90 -7.38
N GLU A 39 -5.74 33.04 -6.67
CA GLU A 39 -5.73 33.16 -5.20
C GLU A 39 -5.91 31.80 -4.52
N HIS A 40 -5.00 31.51 -3.60
CA HIS A 40 -5.00 30.37 -2.70
C HIS A 40 -6.15 30.47 -1.68
N SER A 41 -7.21 29.67 -1.84
CA SER A 41 -8.24 29.53 -0.82
C SER A 41 -7.90 28.43 0.20
N LYS A 42 -7.67 28.86 1.44
CA LYS A 42 -7.52 28.05 2.65
C LYS A 42 -8.80 27.23 2.90
N ARG A 43 -8.62 25.94 3.16
CA ARG A 43 -9.69 24.97 3.43
C ARG A 43 -10.20 25.12 4.87
N GLN A 44 -11.36 25.76 5.06
CA GLN A 44 -12.11 25.73 6.33
C GLN A 44 -12.97 24.46 6.37
N ARG A 45 -12.78 23.61 7.39
CA ARG A 45 -13.49 22.32 7.53
C ARG A 45 -14.73 22.53 8.40
N LEU A 46 -15.92 22.38 7.82
CA LEU A 46 -17.18 22.30 8.56
C LEU A 46 -17.28 20.95 9.30
N ALA A 47 -17.76 21.02 10.55
CA ALA A 47 -17.96 19.89 11.45
C ALA A 47 -19.12 18.96 11.01
N PRO A 48 -19.15 17.69 11.43
CA PRO A 48 -20.25 16.78 11.09
C PRO A 48 -21.50 17.10 11.91
N GLN A 49 -22.63 17.25 11.21
CA GLN A 49 -23.94 17.50 11.80
C GLN A 49 -24.67 16.17 12.07
N ASP A 50 -25.09 15.98 13.31
CA ASP A 50 -25.85 14.83 13.82
C ASP A 50 -27.16 14.60 13.05
N ARG A 51 -27.42 13.34 12.65
CA ARG A 51 -28.68 12.93 12.04
C ARG A 51 -29.61 12.35 13.09
N ASN A 52 -30.71 13.08 13.29
CA ASN A 52 -31.73 12.86 14.30
C ASN A 52 -32.68 11.68 13.96
N LYS A 53 -33.26 11.14 15.03
CA LYS A 53 -34.21 10.02 15.13
C LYS A 53 -35.46 10.17 14.24
N GLY A 54 -35.85 9.08 13.58
CA GLY A 54 -37.16 8.91 12.95
C GLY A 54 -37.88 7.66 13.47
N LYS A 55 -39.00 7.86 14.16
CA LYS A 55 -39.95 6.84 14.66
C LYS A 55 -40.70 6.19 13.49
N GLY A 56 -40.99 4.89 13.60
CA GLY A 56 -41.86 4.16 12.66
C GLY A 56 -42.46 2.90 13.26
N LYS A 57 -43.67 3.07 13.79
CA LYS A 57 -44.72 2.12 14.23
C LYS A 57 -44.62 0.66 13.78
N GLY A 58 -44.93 -0.24 14.73
CA GLY A 58 -45.09 -1.67 14.49
C GLY A 58 -46.47 -2.07 13.95
N THR A 59 -46.51 -3.29 13.42
CA THR A 59 -47.73 -4.01 13.09
C THR A 59 -47.54 -5.49 13.42
N LYS A 60 -48.45 -6.00 14.26
CA LYS A 60 -48.60 -7.41 14.65
C LYS A 60 -49.14 -8.23 13.48
N GLY A 61 -48.58 -9.42 13.24
CA GLY A 61 -49.18 -10.48 12.42
C GLY A 61 -48.96 -11.83 13.08
N LYS A 62 -50.04 -12.44 13.58
CA LYS A 62 -50.12 -13.81 14.12
C LYS A 62 -50.22 -14.83 12.98
N GLY A 63 -49.56 -15.98 13.11
CA GLY A 63 -49.83 -17.20 12.34
C GLY A 63 -49.25 -18.43 13.05
N LYS A 64 -50.10 -19.40 13.39
CA LYS A 64 -49.84 -20.62 14.19
C LYS A 64 -49.75 -21.87 13.31
N GLY A 65 -48.92 -22.85 13.73
CA GLY A 65 -49.09 -24.31 13.55
C GLY A 65 -48.62 -24.88 12.22
N LYS A 66 -48.11 -26.12 12.07
CA LYS A 66 -48.03 -27.34 12.91
C LYS A 66 -47.00 -28.32 12.27
N GLN A 67 -46.37 -29.17 13.10
CA GLN A 67 -46.08 -30.65 12.97
C GLN A 67 -45.73 -31.23 11.57
N GLY A 68 -44.76 -32.12 11.31
CA GLY A 68 -43.94 -33.03 12.13
C GLY A 68 -43.97 -34.47 11.55
N LEU A 69 -42.78 -35.01 11.16
CA LEU A 69 -42.36 -36.43 10.99
C LEU A 69 -42.68 -37.20 9.67
N PRO A 70 -41.97 -38.33 9.32
CA PRO A 70 -40.55 -38.72 9.51
C PRO A 70 -39.86 -39.51 8.33
N SER A 71 -38.50 -39.62 8.38
CA SER A 71 -37.59 -40.70 7.89
C SER A 71 -37.45 -41.02 6.36
N PRO A 72 -36.40 -41.73 5.85
CA PRO A 72 -35.40 -42.59 6.53
C PRO A 72 -33.91 -42.44 6.12
N SER A 73 -33.06 -43.12 6.89
CA SER A 73 -31.65 -43.45 6.60
C SER A 73 -31.49 -44.32 5.34
N SER A 74 -30.44 -44.08 4.55
CA SER A 74 -29.45 -45.12 4.18
C SER A 74 -28.39 -44.62 3.18
N ALA A 75 -27.17 -45.10 3.43
CA ALA A 75 -26.12 -45.45 2.47
C ALA A 75 -25.47 -44.37 1.59
N ASN A 76 -24.30 -43.92 2.02
CA ASN A 76 -23.21 -43.52 1.14
C ASN A 76 -22.68 -44.74 0.36
N PRO A 77 -22.33 -44.62 -0.93
CA PRO A 77 -21.35 -45.48 -1.56
C PRO A 77 -19.95 -44.88 -1.40
N VAL A 78 -19.13 -45.60 -0.64
CA VAL A 78 -17.68 -45.50 -0.64
C VAL A 78 -17.15 -45.87 -2.02
N THR A 79 -16.39 -44.99 -2.67
CA THR A 79 -15.42 -45.38 -3.69
C THR A 79 -14.04 -44.98 -3.21
N GLY A 80 -13.35 -45.96 -2.64
CA GLY A 80 -11.95 -45.85 -2.27
C GLY A 80 -11.07 -46.05 -3.50
N TYR A 81 -10.06 -45.19 -3.61
CA TYR A 81 -8.76 -45.56 -4.14
C TYR A 81 -7.71 -44.95 -3.21
N THR A 82 -7.31 -45.72 -2.21
CA THR A 82 -6.05 -45.53 -1.50
C THR A 82 -5.02 -46.47 -2.12
N ASN A 83 -3.87 -45.94 -2.53
CA ASN A 83 -2.55 -46.39 -2.06
C ASN A 83 -1.43 -45.57 -2.72
N GLY A 84 -0.54 -45.01 -1.89
CA GLY A 84 0.68 -44.32 -2.35
C GLY A 84 1.33 -43.44 -1.28
N PHE A 85 1.95 -44.09 -0.28
CA PHE A 85 2.90 -43.61 0.72
C PHE A 85 3.42 -42.15 0.64
N GLY A 86 3.13 -41.37 1.69
CA GLY A 86 3.77 -40.09 2.00
C GLY A 86 3.14 -39.47 3.26
N SER A 87 3.93 -39.33 4.33
CA SER A 87 3.52 -38.78 5.62
C SER A 87 3.15 -37.29 5.51
N HIS A 88 1.86 -37.01 5.34
CA HIS A 88 1.31 -35.66 5.52
C HIS A 88 0.93 -35.39 6.98
N PRO A 89 1.13 -34.17 7.50
CA PRO A 89 0.66 -33.78 8.83
C PRO A 89 -0.87 -33.83 8.89
N PRO A 90 -1.47 -34.09 10.07
CA PRO A 90 -2.90 -34.29 10.17
C PRO A 90 -3.67 -33.04 9.75
N ASN A 91 -4.70 -33.23 8.94
CA ASN A 91 -5.63 -32.19 8.52
C ASN A 91 -6.38 -31.66 9.78
N PRO A 92 -6.36 -30.35 10.10
CA PRO A 92 -6.92 -29.82 11.34
C PRO A 92 -8.45 -29.95 11.46
N TRP A 93 -9.11 -30.36 10.38
CA TRP A 93 -10.56 -30.32 10.22
C TRP A 93 -11.26 -31.66 10.47
N THR A 94 -10.53 -32.73 10.79
CA THR A 94 -11.10 -34.07 11.05
C THR A 94 -11.07 -34.52 12.51
N GLN A 95 -10.56 -33.70 13.45
CA GLN A 95 -10.77 -33.94 14.88
C GLN A 95 -12.06 -33.27 15.37
N THR A 96 -13.20 -33.74 14.87
CA THR A 96 -14.42 -33.74 15.70
C THR A 96 -14.27 -34.88 16.70
N GLN A 97 -13.55 -34.62 17.79
CA GLN A 97 -13.73 -35.41 19.00
C GLN A 97 -15.17 -35.20 19.47
N ASP A 98 -15.83 -36.31 19.77
CA ASP A 98 -17.18 -36.41 20.31
C ASP A 98 -17.38 -35.45 21.48
N LEU A 99 -17.94 -34.27 21.22
CA LEU A 99 -18.48 -33.40 22.25
C LEU A 99 -19.94 -33.81 22.45
N GLN A 100 -20.17 -34.55 23.53
CA GLN A 100 -21.50 -34.79 24.07
C GLN A 100 -22.29 -33.48 24.20
N PRO A 101 -23.62 -33.50 24.02
CA PRO A 101 -24.45 -32.30 24.11
C PRO A 101 -24.63 -31.93 25.58
N LEU A 102 -23.65 -31.24 26.16
CA LEU A 102 -23.83 -30.62 27.46
C LEU A 102 -24.62 -29.33 27.29
N GLY A 103 -25.89 -29.38 27.68
CA GLY A 103 -26.75 -28.22 27.74
C GLY A 103 -26.17 -27.15 28.67
N SER A 104 -25.77 -26.03 28.10
CA SER A 104 -25.89 -24.69 28.66
C SER A 104 -25.45 -23.69 27.59
N GLN A 105 -26.23 -22.63 27.42
CA GLN A 105 -25.90 -21.50 26.56
C GLN A 105 -24.68 -20.78 27.15
N ASP A 106 -23.48 -21.19 26.77
CA ASP A 106 -22.25 -20.51 27.19
C ASP A 106 -22.00 -19.30 26.26
N PRO A 107 -22.12 -18.04 26.70
CA PRO A 107 -21.85 -16.88 25.85
C PRO A 107 -20.48 -16.95 25.16
N ASP A 108 -19.51 -17.59 25.84
CA ASP A 108 -18.12 -17.73 25.44
C ASP A 108 -17.93 -18.67 24.23
N TRP A 109 -18.79 -19.67 24.03
CA TRP A 109 -18.68 -20.56 22.86
C TRP A 109 -19.06 -19.84 21.57
N MET A 110 -20.07 -18.96 21.66
CA MET A 110 -20.53 -18.16 20.54
C MET A 110 -19.53 -17.04 20.25
N GLU A 111 -18.99 -16.41 21.29
CA GLU A 111 -17.91 -15.41 21.16
C GLU A 111 -16.66 -16.03 20.52
N TYR A 112 -16.23 -17.21 20.95
CA TYR A 112 -15.10 -17.94 20.34
C TYR A 112 -15.34 -18.24 18.85
N ARG A 113 -16.52 -18.73 18.48
CA ARG A 113 -16.87 -18.99 17.06
C ARG A 113 -16.99 -17.71 16.25
N MET A 114 -17.57 -16.64 16.81
CA MET A 114 -17.64 -15.33 16.15
C MET A 114 -16.24 -14.73 15.96
N ASN A 115 -15.33 -14.93 16.91
CA ASN A 115 -13.93 -14.52 16.77
C ASN A 115 -13.22 -15.31 15.66
N ARG A 116 -13.44 -16.62 15.58
CA ARG A 116 -12.89 -17.46 14.47
C ARG A 116 -13.48 -17.09 13.12
N LEU A 117 -14.79 -16.87 13.04
CA LEU A 117 -15.45 -16.41 11.82
C LEU A 117 -14.92 -15.03 11.40
N SER A 118 -14.76 -14.11 12.35
CA SER A 118 -14.19 -12.78 12.09
C SER A 118 -12.76 -12.88 11.56
N GLN A 119 -11.91 -13.73 12.16
CA GLN A 119 -10.55 -13.99 11.65
C GLN A 119 -10.55 -14.53 10.21
N LEU A 120 -11.45 -15.48 9.91
CA LEU A 120 -11.60 -16.02 8.55
C LEU A 120 -12.08 -14.95 7.56
N VAL A 121 -13.06 -14.13 7.94
CA VAL A 121 -13.58 -13.04 7.12
C VAL A 121 -12.51 -11.99 6.84
N LEU A 122 -11.69 -11.62 7.83
CA LEU A 122 -10.57 -10.69 7.63
C LEU A 122 -9.49 -11.27 6.72
N ARG A 123 -9.17 -12.56 6.86
CA ARG A 123 -8.24 -13.24 5.94
C ARG A 123 -8.80 -13.27 4.52
N GLN A 124 -10.10 -13.52 4.38
CA GLN A 124 -10.76 -13.49 3.10
C GLN A 124 -10.73 -12.07 2.50
N GLU A 125 -10.98 -11.04 3.31
CA GLU A 125 -10.88 -9.64 2.87
C GLU A 125 -9.45 -9.27 2.46
N GLN A 126 -8.42 -9.77 3.15
CA GLN A 126 -7.02 -9.56 2.74
C GLN A 126 -6.73 -10.17 1.36
N ILE A 127 -7.20 -11.40 1.12
CA ILE A 127 -7.06 -12.08 -0.16
C ILE A 127 -7.83 -11.32 -1.24
N ILE A 128 -9.08 -10.90 -0.96
CA ILE A 128 -9.90 -10.11 -1.89
C ILE A 128 -9.23 -8.76 -2.19
N SER A 129 -8.66 -8.10 -1.18
CA SER A 129 -7.97 -6.83 -1.35
C SER A 129 -6.71 -6.99 -2.19
N ALA A 130 -5.94 -8.07 -2.00
CA ALA A 130 -4.78 -8.37 -2.84
C ALA A 130 -5.22 -8.64 -4.29
N ILE A 131 -6.25 -9.45 -4.49
CA ILE A 131 -6.82 -9.70 -5.83
C ILE A 131 -7.33 -8.41 -6.46
N ARG A 132 -7.94 -7.51 -5.68
CA ARG A 132 -8.37 -6.18 -6.16
C ARG A 132 -7.21 -5.34 -6.63
N GLN A 133 -6.05 -5.40 -5.98
CA GLN A 133 -4.85 -4.66 -6.41
C GLN A 133 -4.37 -5.09 -7.80
N ASP A 134 -4.66 -6.33 -8.22
CA ASP A 134 -4.32 -6.85 -9.55
C ASP A 134 -5.45 -6.71 -10.58
N LEU A 135 -6.60 -6.19 -10.15
CA LEU A 135 -7.80 -6.07 -10.99
C LEU A 135 -8.27 -4.64 -11.22
N VAL A 136 -8.01 -3.76 -10.25
CA VAL A 136 -8.68 -2.47 -10.14
C VAL A 136 -7.70 -1.32 -10.29
N LEU A 137 -8.00 -0.44 -11.23
CA LEU A 137 -7.39 0.87 -11.35
C LEU A 137 -8.47 1.95 -11.18
N TYR A 138 -8.03 3.13 -10.78
CA TYR A 138 -8.88 4.31 -10.69
C TYR A 138 -8.41 5.39 -11.65
N LEU A 139 -9.34 5.89 -12.46
CA LEU A 139 -9.15 7.04 -13.31
C LEU A 139 -9.82 8.24 -12.66
N PHE A 140 -9.03 9.25 -12.34
CA PHE A 140 -9.52 10.54 -11.85
C PHE A 140 -9.64 11.48 -13.04
N VAL A 141 -10.82 12.02 -13.26
CA VAL A 141 -11.14 12.92 -14.37
C VAL A 141 -11.46 14.29 -13.80
N ARG A 142 -10.78 15.33 -14.26
CA ARG A 142 -11.06 16.71 -13.83
C ARG A 142 -12.41 17.15 -14.36
N SER A 143 -13.22 17.73 -13.48
CA SER A 143 -14.48 18.38 -13.87
C SER A 143 -14.19 19.70 -14.57
N GLY A 144 -14.90 19.95 -15.67
CA GLY A 144 -14.77 21.18 -16.44
C GLY A 144 -15.33 21.04 -17.85
N PRO A 145 -15.68 22.15 -18.50
CA PRO A 145 -16.30 22.14 -19.83
C PRO A 145 -15.39 21.59 -20.93
N GLU A 146 -14.06 21.65 -20.75
CA GLU A 146 -13.08 21.12 -21.71
C GLU A 146 -12.53 19.73 -21.32
N GLY A 147 -13.01 19.19 -20.21
CA GLY A 147 -12.58 17.89 -19.66
C GLY A 147 -13.22 16.70 -20.37
N MET A 148 -12.93 15.51 -19.89
CA MET A 148 -13.49 14.27 -20.42
C MET A 148 -14.92 13.99 -19.94
N VAL A 149 -15.40 14.66 -18.88
CA VAL A 149 -16.74 14.43 -18.30
C VAL A 149 -17.87 14.71 -19.30
N PRO A 150 -17.93 15.87 -19.98
CA PRO A 150 -19.00 16.13 -20.96
C PRO A 150 -18.99 15.13 -22.12
N VAL A 151 -17.79 14.76 -22.60
CA VAL A 151 -17.61 13.79 -23.68
C VAL A 151 -18.19 12.41 -23.30
N LEU A 152 -17.97 11.98 -22.05
CA LEU A 152 -18.54 10.72 -21.55
C LEU A 152 -20.05 10.81 -21.30
N CYS A 153 -20.57 11.95 -20.86
CA CYS A 153 -22.02 12.18 -20.74
C CYS A 153 -22.71 12.06 -22.10
N GLU A 154 -22.18 12.76 -23.11
CA GLU A 154 -22.72 12.75 -24.47
C GLU A 154 -22.68 11.34 -25.08
N ALA A 155 -21.56 10.62 -24.92
CA ALA A 155 -21.46 9.24 -25.37
C ALA A 155 -22.48 8.32 -24.66
N ALA A 156 -22.71 8.52 -23.36
CA ALA A 156 -23.72 7.77 -22.61
C ALA A 156 -25.15 8.08 -23.07
N GLU A 157 -25.44 9.31 -23.48
CA GLU A 157 -26.75 9.71 -24.02
C GLU A 157 -26.97 9.14 -25.42
N LYS A 158 -25.98 9.24 -26.31
CA LYS A 158 -26.02 8.63 -27.64
C LYS A 158 -26.25 7.13 -27.58
N TRP A 159 -25.53 6.44 -26.69
CA TRP A 159 -25.72 5.00 -26.49
C TRP A 159 -27.12 4.66 -25.97
N ARG A 160 -27.68 5.47 -25.04
CA ARG A 160 -29.04 5.27 -24.53
C ARG A 160 -30.09 5.45 -25.61
N LYS A 161 -29.99 6.52 -26.43
CA LYS A 161 -30.89 6.78 -27.55
C LYS A 161 -30.87 5.64 -28.57
N MET A 162 -29.68 5.20 -29.01
CA MET A 162 -29.59 4.06 -29.92
C MET A 162 -30.13 2.76 -29.31
N LYS A 163 -30.04 2.57 -28.00
CA LYS A 163 -30.62 1.40 -27.34
C LYS A 163 -32.14 1.42 -27.32
N GLU A 164 -32.73 2.60 -27.25
CA GLU A 164 -34.18 2.81 -27.29
C GLU A 164 -34.71 2.73 -28.73
N GLU A 165 -34.00 3.33 -29.69
CA GLU A 165 -34.43 3.45 -31.09
C GLU A 165 -34.07 2.22 -31.95
N GLU A 166 -32.86 1.67 -31.79
CA GLU A 166 -32.29 0.64 -32.67
C GLU A 166 -31.48 -0.42 -31.89
N PRO A 167 -32.11 -1.21 -30.98
CA PRO A 167 -31.38 -2.12 -30.08
C PRO A 167 -30.56 -3.19 -30.82
N GLU A 168 -30.99 -3.61 -32.02
CA GLU A 168 -30.30 -4.63 -32.82
C GLU A 168 -28.93 -4.18 -33.33
N LYS A 169 -28.70 -2.86 -33.45
CA LYS A 169 -27.41 -2.31 -33.89
C LYS A 169 -26.40 -2.17 -32.76
N ILE A 170 -26.81 -2.38 -31.50
CA ILE A 170 -25.92 -2.29 -30.35
C ILE A 170 -25.33 -3.64 -29.97
N THR A 171 -24.04 -3.81 -30.24
CA THR A 171 -23.25 -4.94 -29.73
C THR A 171 -22.46 -4.56 -28.47
N TYR A 172 -21.88 -3.35 -28.38
CA TYR A 172 -21.19 -2.88 -27.17
C TYR A 172 -22.11 -2.51 -26.01
N SER A 173 -21.76 -2.97 -24.80
CA SER A 173 -22.33 -2.42 -23.57
C SER A 173 -21.84 -0.98 -23.30
N LEU A 174 -22.59 -0.27 -22.45
CA LEU A 174 -22.26 1.10 -22.06
C LEU A 174 -20.83 1.23 -21.48
N LYS A 175 -20.35 0.24 -20.71
CA LYS A 175 -18.99 0.28 -20.13
C LYS A 175 -17.92 0.26 -21.23
N LEU A 176 -18.08 -0.56 -22.26
CA LEU A 176 -17.14 -0.64 -23.39
C LEU A 176 -17.19 0.63 -24.21
N MET A 177 -18.40 1.10 -24.52
CA MET A 177 -18.64 2.34 -25.26
C MET A 177 -17.92 3.52 -24.61
N LEU A 178 -18.09 3.71 -23.31
CA LEU A 178 -17.47 4.81 -22.57
C LEU A 178 -15.95 4.68 -22.47
N PHE A 179 -15.43 3.46 -22.27
CA PHE A 179 -13.99 3.26 -22.16
C PHE A 179 -13.29 3.38 -23.53
N LYS A 180 -13.90 2.86 -24.61
CA LYS A 180 -13.41 3.08 -25.97
C LYS A 180 -13.46 4.57 -26.34
N GLN A 181 -14.53 5.29 -25.98
CA GLN A 181 -14.61 6.74 -26.19
C GLN A 181 -13.45 7.49 -25.51
N LEU A 182 -13.08 7.10 -24.28
CA LEU A 182 -11.94 7.65 -23.57
C LEU A 182 -10.64 7.45 -24.37
N LEU A 183 -10.38 6.23 -24.83
CA LEU A 183 -9.17 5.90 -25.60
C LEU A 183 -9.14 6.63 -26.95
N ILE A 184 -10.28 6.71 -27.63
CA ILE A 184 -10.41 7.41 -28.91
C ILE A 184 -10.15 8.91 -28.74
N THR A 185 -10.75 9.53 -27.73
CA THR A 185 -10.56 10.95 -27.45
C THR A 185 -9.11 11.24 -27.05
N LEU A 186 -8.47 10.35 -26.29
CA LEU A 186 -7.05 10.47 -25.96
C LEU A 186 -6.21 10.44 -27.25
N HIS A 187 -6.40 9.43 -28.10
CA HIS A 187 -5.69 9.31 -29.37
C HIS A 187 -5.84 10.58 -30.22
N GLN A 188 -7.07 11.05 -30.44
CA GLN A 188 -7.35 12.26 -31.22
C GLN A 188 -6.67 13.51 -30.64
N ARG A 189 -6.75 13.73 -29.32
CA ARG A 189 -6.10 14.89 -28.67
C ARG A 189 -4.57 14.82 -28.81
N LEU A 190 -3.99 13.64 -28.69
CA LEU A 190 -2.54 13.45 -28.87
C LEU A 190 -2.13 13.73 -30.32
N THR A 191 -2.84 13.17 -31.30
CA THR A 191 -2.57 13.42 -32.73
C THR A 191 -2.68 14.91 -33.06
N ASN A 192 -3.75 15.58 -32.63
CA ASN A 192 -3.95 17.01 -32.87
C ASN A 192 -2.87 17.87 -32.19
N MET A 193 -2.51 17.56 -30.95
CA MET A 193 -1.48 18.28 -30.21
C MET A 193 -0.08 18.11 -30.83
N ILE A 194 0.19 16.99 -31.51
CA ILE A 194 1.47 16.75 -32.21
C ILE A 194 1.53 17.49 -33.55
N ALA A 195 0.37 17.69 -34.19
CA ALA A 195 0.23 18.41 -35.45
C ALA A 195 0.23 19.94 -35.27
N ASP A 196 -0.26 20.43 -34.13
CA ASP A 196 -0.33 21.85 -33.78
C ASP A 196 0.93 22.30 -33.02
N GLU A 197 1.71 23.21 -33.62
CA GLU A 197 2.95 23.74 -33.05
C GLU A 197 2.74 24.53 -31.75
N ASP A 198 1.66 25.31 -31.64
CA ASP A 198 1.35 26.11 -30.46
C ASP A 198 0.96 25.22 -29.28
N ALA A 199 0.14 24.19 -29.54
CA ALA A 199 -0.25 23.19 -28.55
C ALA A 199 0.98 22.39 -28.07
N LEU A 200 1.87 22.03 -28.98
CA LEU A 200 3.11 21.32 -28.66
C LEU A 200 4.04 22.20 -27.81
N ALA A 201 4.20 23.48 -28.15
CA ALA A 201 4.99 24.43 -27.36
C ALA A 201 4.44 24.58 -25.93
N LYS A 202 3.11 24.66 -25.79
CA LYS A 202 2.44 24.68 -24.48
C LYS A 202 2.69 23.39 -23.69
N ALA A 203 2.62 22.23 -24.33
CA ALA A 203 2.91 20.95 -23.68
C ALA A 203 4.37 20.81 -23.23
N LYS A 204 5.31 21.39 -23.98
CA LYS A 204 6.73 21.51 -23.58
C LYS A 204 6.88 22.40 -22.34
N ASN A 205 6.24 23.58 -22.33
CA ASN A 205 6.25 24.50 -21.19
C ASN A 205 5.67 23.88 -19.91
N LEU A 206 4.67 23.01 -20.06
CA LEU A 206 4.05 22.27 -18.95
C LEU A 206 4.84 21.03 -18.52
N ASN A 207 6.01 20.78 -19.12
CA ASN A 207 6.85 19.60 -18.85
C ASN A 207 6.16 18.25 -19.10
N TRP A 208 5.28 18.15 -20.10
CA TRP A 208 4.62 16.89 -20.45
C TRP A 208 5.38 16.09 -21.51
N ILE A 209 6.11 16.79 -22.39
CA ILE A 209 6.82 16.20 -23.52
C ILE A 209 8.26 16.71 -23.58
N TYR A 210 9.18 15.91 -24.09
CA TYR A 210 10.53 16.32 -24.48
C TYR A 210 10.54 16.92 -25.88
N ASP A 211 11.65 17.57 -26.26
CA ASP A 211 11.80 18.18 -27.58
C ASP A 211 11.67 17.19 -28.74
N GLN A 212 12.06 15.93 -28.53
CA GLN A 212 11.96 14.84 -29.50
C GLN A 212 10.56 14.22 -29.59
N LYS A 213 9.50 14.90 -29.11
CA LYS A 213 8.12 14.36 -29.05
C LYS A 213 8.00 13.06 -28.23
N HIS A 214 8.79 12.94 -27.17
CA HIS A 214 8.71 11.82 -26.22
C HIS A 214 7.92 12.23 -24.99
N TRP A 215 6.92 11.42 -24.61
CA TRP A 215 6.09 11.63 -23.43
C TRP A 215 6.85 11.32 -22.15
N LYS A 216 6.74 12.24 -21.19
CA LYS A 216 7.36 12.15 -19.87
C LYS A 216 6.51 11.29 -18.93
N HIS A 217 7.19 10.63 -18.00
CA HIS A 217 6.57 10.01 -16.85
C HIS A 217 6.65 10.98 -15.67
N LEU A 218 5.54 11.15 -14.95
CA LEU A 218 5.40 12.10 -13.85
C LEU A 218 5.11 11.34 -12.56
N THR A 219 5.89 11.63 -11.54
CA THR A 219 5.76 11.06 -10.20
C THR A 219 5.45 12.18 -9.20
N TRP A 220 4.59 11.89 -8.22
CA TRP A 220 4.25 12.86 -7.18
C TRP A 220 5.39 12.97 -6.16
N ASN A 221 5.94 14.17 -6.01
CA ASN A 221 6.88 14.45 -4.93
C ASN A 221 6.09 14.88 -3.67
N PRO A 222 6.03 14.07 -2.60
CA PRO A 222 5.25 14.39 -1.40
C PRO A 222 5.80 15.59 -0.64
N THR A 223 7.12 15.84 -0.72
CA THR A 223 7.79 16.92 0.00
C THR A 223 7.45 18.28 -0.62
N LYS A 224 7.47 18.37 -1.96
CA LYS A 224 7.16 19.61 -2.69
C LYS A 224 5.67 19.77 -3.04
N GLN A 225 4.88 18.72 -2.83
CA GLN A 225 3.46 18.66 -3.19
C GLN A 225 3.20 19.03 -4.66
N CYS A 226 4.08 18.57 -5.56
CA CYS A 226 3.94 18.78 -6.99
C CYS A 226 4.29 17.52 -7.79
N LEU A 227 3.89 17.49 -9.05
CA LEU A 227 4.32 16.45 -9.99
C LEU A 227 5.69 16.82 -10.55
N GLU A 228 6.63 15.90 -10.47
CA GLU A 228 7.97 16.05 -11.03
C GLU A 228 8.23 14.95 -12.07
N VAL A 229 9.16 15.22 -12.99
CA VAL A 229 9.54 14.25 -14.02
C VAL A 229 10.34 13.13 -13.39
N ASP A 230 9.92 11.89 -13.64
CA ASP A 230 10.63 10.70 -13.22
C ASP A 230 11.70 10.33 -14.26
N ASN A 231 12.95 10.64 -13.95
CA ASN A 231 14.08 10.35 -14.83
C ASN A 231 14.51 8.86 -14.78
N SER A 232 13.93 8.04 -13.90
CA SER A 232 14.24 6.61 -13.82
C SER A 232 13.45 5.78 -14.84
N VAL A 233 12.35 6.32 -15.36
CA VAL A 233 11.48 5.65 -16.34
C VAL A 233 11.78 6.15 -17.75
N ARG A 234 11.95 5.21 -18.69
CA ARG A 234 12.17 5.54 -20.10
C ARG A 234 10.95 6.27 -20.67
N SER A 235 11.20 7.40 -21.31
CA SER A 235 10.17 8.17 -22.02
C SER A 235 9.61 7.39 -23.22
N ILE A 236 8.32 7.56 -23.52
CA ILE A 236 7.65 6.85 -24.62
C ILE A 236 7.53 7.77 -25.84
N PRO A 237 8.03 7.38 -27.03
CA PRO A 237 7.79 8.11 -28.26
C PRO A 237 6.29 8.29 -28.55
N ALA A 238 5.92 9.41 -29.16
CA ALA A 238 4.52 9.67 -29.48
C ALA A 238 3.89 8.61 -30.40
N GLU A 239 4.65 8.11 -31.38
CA GLU A 239 4.21 7.06 -32.31
C GLU A 239 3.91 5.75 -31.57
N ASP A 240 4.81 5.32 -30.69
CA ASP A 240 4.63 4.13 -29.86
C ASP A 240 3.40 4.26 -28.96
N LEU A 241 3.18 5.44 -28.35
CA LEU A 241 2.02 5.66 -27.50
C LEU A 241 0.70 5.61 -28.28
N LEU A 242 0.67 6.18 -29.49
CA LEU A 242 -0.50 6.10 -30.38
C LEU A 242 -0.76 4.65 -30.81
N ALA A 243 0.29 3.90 -31.16
CA ALA A 243 0.17 2.47 -31.48
C ALA A 243 -0.35 1.64 -30.30
N GLN A 244 0.15 1.89 -29.08
CA GLN A 244 -0.35 1.26 -27.86
C GLN A 244 -1.82 1.59 -27.61
N LEU A 245 -2.27 2.83 -27.87
CA LEU A 245 -3.68 3.22 -27.74
C LEU A 245 -4.58 2.45 -28.72
N VAL A 246 -4.16 2.25 -29.96
CA VAL A 246 -4.88 1.45 -30.95
C VAL A 246 -4.96 -0.02 -30.52
N GLN A 247 -3.84 -0.60 -30.08
CA GLN A 247 -3.80 -1.98 -29.58
C GLN A 247 -4.69 -2.16 -28.34
N MET A 248 -4.63 -1.23 -27.40
CA MET A 248 -5.46 -1.22 -26.21
C MET A 248 -6.94 -1.12 -26.54
N ARG A 249 -7.34 -0.26 -27.49
CA ARG A 249 -8.74 -0.14 -27.97
C ARG A 249 -9.25 -1.46 -28.55
N LYS A 250 -8.41 -2.15 -29.33
CA LYS A 250 -8.73 -3.47 -29.91
C LYS A 250 -8.80 -4.57 -28.84
N ALA A 251 -7.96 -4.51 -27.81
CA ALA A 251 -7.94 -5.46 -26.69
C ALA A 251 -9.11 -5.31 -25.70
N VAL A 252 -9.78 -4.14 -25.68
CA VAL A 252 -10.95 -3.88 -24.83
C VAL A 252 -12.19 -4.57 -25.41
N THR A 253 -12.63 -5.62 -24.74
CA THR A 253 -13.80 -6.45 -25.07
C THR A 253 -14.66 -6.67 -23.82
N GLU A 254 -15.85 -7.27 -23.99
CA GLU A 254 -16.73 -7.59 -22.86
C GLU A 254 -16.07 -8.50 -21.81
N GLU A 255 -15.12 -9.33 -22.25
CA GLU A 255 -14.40 -10.29 -21.42
C GLU A 255 -13.19 -9.68 -20.72
N THR A 256 -12.52 -8.68 -21.32
CA THR A 256 -11.32 -8.06 -20.72
C THR A 256 -11.69 -6.90 -19.79
N LEU A 257 -12.67 -6.08 -20.14
CA LEU A 257 -13.17 -4.98 -19.31
C LEU A 257 -14.40 -5.42 -18.52
N VAL A 258 -14.18 -5.81 -17.27
CA VAL A 258 -15.25 -6.23 -16.34
C VAL A 258 -16.11 -5.04 -15.92
N ARG A 259 -15.50 -3.87 -15.67
CA ARG A 259 -16.22 -2.69 -15.17
C ARG A 259 -15.53 -1.39 -15.58
N PHE A 260 -16.32 -0.45 -16.09
CA PHE A 260 -15.95 0.97 -16.15
C PHE A 260 -17.11 1.80 -15.66
N LYS A 261 -16.99 2.40 -14.46
CA LYS A 261 -18.08 3.17 -13.86
C LYS A 261 -17.57 4.35 -13.06
N SER A 262 -18.31 5.46 -13.08
CA SER A 262 -18.11 6.54 -12.12
C SER A 262 -18.57 6.10 -10.73
N MET A 263 -17.83 6.49 -9.69
CA MET A 263 -18.17 6.25 -8.29
C MET A 263 -19.32 7.13 -7.79
N ARG A 264 -19.73 8.11 -8.61
CA ARG A 264 -20.88 9.01 -8.39
C ARG A 264 -21.71 9.08 -9.65
N LYS A 265 -22.94 9.58 -9.58
CA LYS A 265 -23.75 9.81 -10.78
C LYS A 265 -23.01 10.78 -11.71
N LEU A 266 -22.88 10.39 -12.98
CA LEU A 266 -22.19 11.20 -13.98
C LEU A 266 -23.16 12.29 -14.46
N THR A 267 -22.86 13.55 -14.17
CA THR A 267 -23.58 14.73 -14.67
C THR A 267 -22.56 15.82 -15.02
N THR A 268 -22.94 16.75 -15.89
CA THR A 268 -22.12 17.91 -16.26
C THR A 268 -22.08 18.99 -15.17
N GLU A 269 -23.06 18.99 -14.26
CA GLU A 269 -23.22 19.96 -13.16
C GLU A 269 -22.40 19.63 -11.89
N VAL A 270 -21.45 18.69 -11.97
CA VAL A 270 -20.68 18.27 -10.80
C VAL A 270 -19.73 19.37 -10.33
N THR A 271 -19.94 19.85 -9.10
CA THR A 271 -19.12 20.89 -8.45
C THR A 271 -17.78 20.41 -7.93
N SER A 272 -17.54 19.09 -7.84
CA SER A 272 -16.27 18.56 -7.36
C SER A 272 -15.19 18.62 -8.43
N ASP A 273 -13.99 19.09 -8.08
CA ASP A 273 -12.86 19.23 -9.01
C ASP A 273 -12.46 17.95 -9.76
N TRP A 274 -12.66 16.78 -9.14
CA TRP A 274 -12.30 15.47 -9.69
C TRP A 274 -13.42 14.44 -9.52
N ILE A 275 -13.71 13.72 -10.60
CA ILE A 275 -14.62 12.57 -10.63
C ILE A 275 -13.79 11.29 -10.72
N GLN A 276 -14.08 10.33 -9.84
CA GLN A 276 -13.38 9.05 -9.79
C GLN A 276 -14.16 7.98 -10.56
N PHE A 277 -13.48 7.34 -11.51
CA PHE A 277 -13.96 6.15 -12.23
C PHE A 277 -13.19 4.93 -11.79
N GLN A 278 -13.90 3.82 -11.60
CA GLN A 278 -13.32 2.50 -11.37
C GLN A 278 -13.18 1.77 -12.70
N ILE A 279 -11.97 1.30 -12.99
CA ILE A 279 -11.64 0.39 -14.08
C ILE A 279 -11.36 -0.97 -13.44
N CYS A 280 -12.16 -1.99 -13.77
CA CYS A 280 -11.93 -3.37 -13.35
C CYS A 280 -11.67 -4.22 -14.60
N MET A 281 -10.55 -4.93 -14.59
CA MET A 281 -10.15 -5.84 -15.65
C MET A 281 -10.47 -7.29 -15.28
N SER A 282 -10.29 -8.20 -16.22
CA SER A 282 -10.39 -9.64 -16.02
C SER A 282 -9.05 -10.22 -15.58
N LEU A 283 -9.07 -11.29 -14.77
CA LEU A 283 -7.89 -12.09 -14.41
C LEU A 283 -7.48 -13.08 -15.50
N ARG A 284 -8.24 -13.18 -16.60
CA ARG A 284 -7.88 -14.03 -17.74
C ARG A 284 -6.63 -13.49 -18.45
N PRO A 285 -5.88 -14.32 -19.20
CA PRO A 285 -4.64 -13.91 -19.87
C PRO A 285 -4.80 -12.64 -20.73
N GLU A 286 -5.93 -12.51 -21.43
CA GLU A 286 -6.25 -11.35 -22.27
C GLU A 286 -6.41 -10.07 -21.43
N GLY A 287 -6.98 -10.19 -20.22
CA GLY A 287 -7.04 -9.11 -19.24
C GLY A 287 -5.68 -8.76 -18.64
N GLY A 288 -4.76 -9.72 -18.53
CA GLY A 288 -3.39 -9.50 -18.07
C GLY A 288 -2.58 -8.57 -18.98
N ALA A 289 -2.75 -8.66 -20.30
CA ALA A 289 -2.13 -7.74 -21.26
C ALA A 289 -2.67 -6.31 -21.10
N MET A 290 -3.99 -6.19 -20.89
CA MET A 290 -4.67 -4.93 -20.61
C MET A 290 -4.18 -4.30 -19.29
N TRP A 291 -4.07 -5.11 -18.23
CA TRP A 291 -3.53 -4.71 -16.93
C TRP A 291 -2.11 -4.17 -17.06
N SER A 292 -1.23 -4.92 -17.73
CA SER A 292 0.18 -4.55 -17.91
C SER A 292 0.32 -3.20 -18.62
N THR A 293 -0.46 -2.97 -19.67
CA THR A 293 -0.45 -1.72 -20.45
C THR A 293 -0.96 -0.54 -19.60
N LEU A 294 -2.14 -0.66 -18.99
CA LEU A 294 -2.68 0.41 -18.14
C LEU A 294 -1.80 0.70 -16.94
N ASN A 295 -1.16 -0.32 -16.38
CA ASN A 295 -0.24 -0.15 -15.28
C ASN A 295 1.02 0.64 -15.67
N GLN A 296 1.57 0.41 -16.88
CA GLN A 296 2.65 1.22 -17.43
C GLN A 296 2.22 2.66 -17.75
N TRP A 297 0.92 2.87 -17.96
CA TRP A 297 0.35 4.19 -18.20
C TRP A 297 0.09 5.01 -16.93
N ILE A 298 0.23 4.42 -15.75
CA ILE A 298 0.21 5.19 -14.49
C ILE A 298 1.36 6.18 -14.53
N GLY A 299 1.13 7.44 -14.17
CA GLY A 299 2.17 8.49 -14.23
C GLY A 299 2.45 9.03 -15.64
N GLN A 300 1.88 8.48 -16.71
CA GLN A 300 2.11 9.04 -18.06
C GLN A 300 1.51 10.44 -18.21
N ALA A 301 2.33 11.37 -18.71
CA ALA A 301 1.92 12.76 -18.88
C ALA A 301 0.78 12.94 -19.91
N SER A 302 0.60 11.99 -20.84
CA SER A 302 -0.44 12.03 -21.88
C SER A 302 -1.85 12.12 -21.32
N TRP A 303 -2.11 11.56 -20.13
CA TRP A 303 -3.41 11.68 -19.46
C TRP A 303 -3.81 13.13 -19.15
N HIS A 304 -2.83 14.03 -18.98
CA HIS A 304 -3.11 15.43 -18.69
C HIS A 304 -3.78 16.16 -19.86
N THR A 305 -3.64 15.67 -21.10
CA THR A 305 -4.38 16.20 -22.27
C THR A 305 -5.90 16.05 -22.14
N LEU A 306 -6.35 15.08 -21.34
CA LEU A 306 -7.76 14.87 -20.98
C LEU A 306 -8.13 15.45 -19.61
N GLY A 307 -7.16 16.01 -18.88
CA GLY A 307 -7.32 16.33 -17.47
C GLY A 307 -7.54 15.08 -16.61
N CYS A 308 -6.93 13.96 -16.99
CA CYS A 308 -7.06 12.67 -16.32
C CYS A 308 -5.81 12.31 -15.50
N ARG A 309 -5.98 11.43 -14.51
CA ARG A 309 -4.89 10.76 -13.78
C ARG A 309 -5.26 9.32 -13.48
N LEU A 310 -4.38 8.39 -13.84
CA LEU A 310 -4.55 6.97 -13.55
C LEU A 310 -3.81 6.60 -12.26
N ARG A 311 -4.41 5.76 -11.41
CA ARG A 311 -3.84 5.29 -10.15
C ARG A 311 -4.21 3.83 -9.88
N ARG A 312 -3.36 3.13 -9.13
CA ARG A 312 -3.69 1.84 -8.54
C ARG A 312 -4.72 1.98 -7.43
N ASP A 313 -5.51 0.91 -7.24
CA ASP A 313 -6.26 0.72 -6.01
C ASP A 313 -5.29 0.65 -4.83
N ARG A 314 -5.58 1.43 -3.78
CA ARG A 314 -4.83 1.39 -2.53
C ARG A 314 -5.70 0.68 -1.51
N PRO A 315 -5.17 -0.26 -0.72
CA PRO A 315 -5.96 -0.91 0.30
C PRO A 315 -6.49 0.16 1.28
N ASN A 316 -7.80 0.38 1.29
CA ASN A 316 -8.46 1.15 2.35
C ASN A 316 -8.40 0.41 3.71
N TYR A 317 -7.95 -0.84 3.72
CA TYR A 317 -7.76 -1.66 4.90
C TYR A 317 -6.67 -1.12 5.82
N ASP A 318 -5.71 -0.35 5.30
CA ASP A 318 -4.49 -0.06 6.06
C ASP A 318 -4.69 0.99 7.17
N THR A 319 -5.68 1.89 7.08
CA THR A 319 -6.04 2.79 8.21
C THR A 319 -6.71 2.02 9.34
N LEU A 320 -7.53 1.04 8.97
CA LEU A 320 -8.23 0.15 9.89
C LEU A 320 -7.24 -0.80 10.58
N VAL A 321 -6.22 -1.29 9.86
CA VAL A 321 -5.10 -2.05 10.45
C VAL A 321 -4.24 -1.18 11.35
N GLN A 322 -3.97 0.07 10.97
CA GLN A 322 -3.23 0.99 11.84
C GLN A 322 -3.94 1.17 13.17
N GLU A 323 -5.26 1.40 13.17
CA GLU A 323 -6.06 1.44 14.40
C GLU A 323 -6.05 0.10 15.16
N ALA A 324 -6.13 -1.03 14.46
CA ALA A 324 -6.08 -2.35 15.10
C ALA A 324 -4.75 -2.59 15.82
N VAL A 325 -3.62 -2.22 15.20
CA VAL A 325 -2.28 -2.34 15.82
C VAL A 325 -2.17 -1.41 17.04
N LEU A 326 -2.68 -0.18 16.96
CA LEU A 326 -2.66 0.75 18.11
C LEU A 326 -3.56 0.31 19.27
N ARG A 327 -4.55 -0.55 19.02
CA ARG A 327 -5.45 -1.12 20.03
C ARG A 327 -4.96 -2.46 20.60
N LEU A 328 -3.82 -2.97 20.16
CA LEU A 328 -3.23 -4.16 20.75
C LEU A 328 -2.95 -3.92 22.24
N ILE A 329 -3.15 -4.97 23.03
CA ILE A 329 -2.82 -5.01 24.45
C ILE A 329 -2.10 -6.34 24.64
N PHE A 330 -0.84 -6.32 25.05
CA PHE A 330 -0.12 -7.54 25.36
C PHE A 330 -0.11 -7.79 26.86
N HIS A 331 -0.47 -9.01 27.26
CA HIS A 331 -0.34 -9.45 28.64
C HIS A 331 1.12 -9.76 28.95
N ASN A 332 1.69 -9.11 29.96
CA ASN A 332 3.06 -9.38 30.39
C ASN A 332 3.08 -10.10 31.76
N PRO A 333 3.09 -11.45 31.78
CA PRO A 333 3.15 -12.22 33.01
C PRO A 333 4.57 -12.34 33.60
N SER A 334 5.63 -12.05 32.83
CA SER A 334 7.02 -12.38 33.19
C SER A 334 8.05 -11.74 32.26
N ASN A 335 8.21 -10.41 32.36
CA ASN A 335 9.25 -9.63 31.68
C ASN A 335 9.33 -9.80 30.15
N LEU A 336 8.17 -9.89 29.50
CA LEU A 336 8.05 -10.02 28.04
C LEU A 336 8.06 -8.68 27.29
N CYS A 337 8.38 -7.57 27.96
CA CYS A 337 8.32 -6.24 27.37
C CYS A 337 9.26 -6.10 26.16
N TYR A 338 10.44 -6.74 26.17
CA TYR A 338 11.37 -6.80 25.04
C TYR A 338 10.73 -7.46 23.80
N LEU A 339 9.97 -8.54 24.01
CA LEU A 339 9.24 -9.26 22.97
C LEU A 339 8.08 -8.42 22.45
N HIS A 340 7.27 -7.85 23.33
CA HIS A 340 6.14 -7.00 22.94
C HIS A 340 6.58 -5.76 22.16
N SER A 341 7.64 -5.09 22.64
CA SER A 341 8.24 -3.95 21.96
C SER A 341 8.70 -4.32 20.55
N THR A 342 9.34 -5.49 20.41
CA THR A 342 9.82 -6.01 19.11
C THR A 342 8.68 -6.35 18.17
N ILE A 343 7.61 -6.96 18.69
CA ILE A 343 6.39 -7.25 17.92
C ILE A 343 5.76 -5.97 17.38
N TYR A 344 5.59 -4.95 18.22
CA TYR A 344 5.06 -3.66 17.80
C TYR A 344 5.94 -3.02 16.71
N ALA A 345 7.26 -3.00 16.91
CA ALA A 345 8.19 -2.42 15.95
C ALA A 345 8.11 -3.12 14.59
N LEU A 346 8.08 -4.46 14.56
CA LEU A 346 7.99 -5.25 13.33
C LEU A 346 6.64 -5.10 12.63
N LEU A 347 5.54 -5.24 13.36
CA LEU A 347 4.18 -5.06 12.82
C LEU A 347 4.03 -3.68 12.17
N TRP A 348 4.46 -2.65 12.90
CA TRP A 348 4.34 -1.28 12.43
C TRP A 348 5.23 -1.01 11.23
N THR A 349 6.49 -1.47 11.25
CA THR A 349 7.42 -1.27 10.13
C THR A 349 6.90 -1.92 8.84
N ILE A 350 6.40 -3.15 8.92
CA ILE A 350 5.82 -3.85 7.76
C ILE A 350 4.55 -3.14 7.27
N LEU A 351 3.67 -2.71 8.18
CA LEU A 351 2.48 -1.95 7.84
C LEU A 351 2.83 -0.65 7.11
N GLN A 352 3.80 0.10 7.63
CA GLN A 352 4.23 1.36 7.02
C GLN A 352 4.86 1.15 5.64
N ALA A 353 5.70 0.12 5.47
CA ALA A 353 6.27 -0.21 4.17
C ALA A 353 5.20 -0.53 3.11
N ARG A 354 4.12 -1.23 3.51
CA ARG A 354 2.98 -1.53 2.65
C ARG A 354 2.16 -0.29 2.30
N LEU A 355 1.86 0.53 3.29
CA LEU A 355 1.15 1.80 3.10
C LEU A 355 1.91 2.78 2.16
N HIS A 356 3.24 2.75 2.18
CA HIS A 356 4.09 3.55 1.30
C HIS A 356 4.28 2.96 -0.10
N ASP A 357 3.66 1.80 -0.40
CA ASP A 357 3.88 1.04 -1.65
C ASP A 357 5.36 0.69 -1.88
N ALA A 358 6.17 0.72 -0.81
CA ALA A 358 7.57 0.33 -0.83
C ALA A 358 7.73 -1.19 -0.84
N TYR A 359 6.68 -1.92 -0.44
CA TYR A 359 6.67 -3.37 -0.36
C TYR A 359 5.24 -3.93 -0.39
N VAL A 360 5.01 -5.03 -1.11
CA VAL A 360 3.64 -5.53 -1.38
C VAL A 360 3.33 -6.84 -0.65
N SER A 361 4.33 -7.64 -0.26
CA SER A 361 4.08 -8.95 0.32
C SER A 361 3.39 -8.87 1.69
N PRO A 362 2.55 -9.86 2.05
CA PRO A 362 1.82 -9.84 3.31
C PRO A 362 2.76 -9.99 4.52
N PRO A 363 2.36 -9.49 5.70
CA PRO A 363 3.11 -9.71 6.93
C PRO A 363 3.23 -11.21 7.24
N PRO A 364 4.30 -11.64 7.93
CA PRO A 364 4.44 -13.01 8.41
C PRO A 364 3.22 -13.47 9.20
N GLN A 365 2.82 -14.73 9.02
CA GLN A 365 1.60 -15.27 9.63
C GLN A 365 1.55 -15.08 11.15
N ALA A 366 2.68 -15.24 11.84
CA ALA A 366 2.76 -15.05 13.29
C ALA A 366 2.39 -13.63 13.72
N LEU A 367 2.76 -12.61 12.95
CA LEU A 367 2.43 -11.22 13.22
C LEU A 367 0.96 -10.94 12.91
N THR A 368 0.45 -11.45 11.79
CA THR A 368 -0.97 -11.30 11.39
C THR A 368 -1.92 -11.91 12.41
N MET A 369 -1.57 -13.05 13.02
CA MET A 369 -2.39 -13.72 14.05
C MET A 369 -2.54 -12.94 15.35
N LEU A 370 -1.67 -11.95 15.60
CA LEU A 370 -1.77 -11.08 16.78
C LEU A 370 -2.70 -9.90 16.57
N CYS A 371 -3.10 -9.57 15.33
CA CYS A 371 -4.00 -8.45 15.07
C CYS A 371 -5.46 -8.88 15.28
N PRO A 372 -6.17 -8.41 16.34
CA PRO A 372 -7.56 -8.75 16.55
C PRO A 372 -8.45 -8.09 15.48
N PRO A 373 -9.64 -8.65 15.23
CA PRO A 373 -10.67 -7.96 14.48
C PRO A 373 -10.97 -6.59 15.12
N ILE A 374 -11.23 -5.58 14.29
CA ILE A 374 -11.58 -4.22 14.76
C ILE A 374 -12.89 -4.21 15.56
N THR A 375 -13.71 -5.25 15.38
CA THR A 375 -14.96 -5.52 16.09
C THR A 375 -14.77 -6.31 17.39
N ALA A 376 -13.55 -6.78 17.71
CA ALA A 376 -13.29 -7.46 18.96
C ALA A 376 -13.48 -6.50 20.14
N THR A 377 -13.93 -7.02 21.26
CA THR A 377 -14.08 -6.27 22.51
C THR A 377 -12.76 -5.54 22.82
N PRO A 378 -12.78 -4.19 22.95
CA PRO A 378 -11.62 -3.49 23.45
C PRO A 378 -11.37 -4.05 24.85
N ASN A 379 -10.13 -4.49 25.13
CA ASN A 379 -9.61 -4.91 26.44
C ASN A 379 -9.28 -6.39 26.67
N CYS A 380 -9.26 -7.28 25.67
CA CYS A 380 -8.71 -8.63 25.89
C CYS A 380 -7.18 -8.64 25.71
N PRO A 381 -6.37 -8.84 26.76
CA PRO A 381 -4.92 -8.88 26.66
C PRO A 381 -4.46 -10.13 25.91
N ILE A 382 -3.64 -9.94 24.88
CA ILE A 382 -3.08 -11.02 24.07
C ILE A 382 -1.91 -11.66 24.82
N GLN A 383 -2.01 -12.96 25.04
CA GLN A 383 -0.92 -13.79 25.56
C GLN A 383 -0.11 -14.34 24.38
N VAL A 384 0.98 -13.64 24.02
CA VAL A 384 1.80 -13.96 22.83
C VAL A 384 2.28 -15.42 22.84
N LEU A 385 2.71 -15.91 24.02
CA LEU A 385 3.24 -17.26 24.18
C LEU A 385 2.16 -18.36 24.10
N HIS A 386 0.88 -18.02 24.05
CA HIS A 386 -0.19 -18.99 23.75
C HIS A 386 -0.45 -19.14 22.25
N SER A 387 0.19 -18.30 21.43
CA SER A 387 0.09 -18.36 19.98
C SER A 387 1.09 -19.39 19.43
N VAL A 388 0.56 -20.48 18.84
CA VAL A 388 1.38 -21.56 18.25
C VAL A 388 2.47 -21.05 17.29
N PRO A 389 2.18 -20.12 16.35
CA PRO A 389 3.24 -19.56 15.49
C PRO A 389 4.40 -18.90 16.26
N TRP A 390 4.11 -18.23 17.38
CA TRP A 390 5.15 -17.61 18.21
C TRP A 390 5.94 -18.61 19.03
N LEU A 391 5.29 -19.65 19.55
CA LEU A 391 5.98 -20.77 20.19
C LEU A 391 6.95 -21.45 19.23
N MET A 392 6.54 -21.67 17.97
CA MET A 392 7.43 -22.27 16.96
C MET A 392 8.62 -21.36 16.62
N LEU A 393 8.40 -20.05 16.52
CA LEU A 393 9.49 -19.10 16.27
C LEU A 393 10.48 -19.05 17.44
N LEU A 394 9.98 -19.06 18.67
CA LEU A 394 10.76 -18.93 19.90
C LEU A 394 11.26 -20.27 20.48
N GLN A 395 11.04 -21.41 19.80
CA GLN A 395 11.37 -22.73 20.33
C GLN A 395 12.84 -22.91 20.77
N ALA A 396 13.77 -22.20 20.12
CA ALA A 396 15.20 -22.23 20.43
C ALA A 396 15.68 -20.94 21.12
N TRP A 397 14.77 -20.07 21.54
CA TRP A 397 15.09 -18.86 22.30
C TRP A 397 15.21 -19.21 23.79
N PRO A 398 16.37 -18.99 24.42
CA PRO A 398 16.61 -19.43 25.79
C PRO A 398 15.80 -18.59 26.78
N SER A 399 15.17 -19.26 27.76
CA SER A 399 14.51 -18.62 28.90
C SER A 399 13.66 -17.39 28.52
N VAL A 400 12.67 -17.57 27.65
CA VAL A 400 11.75 -16.51 27.15
C VAL A 400 11.21 -15.57 28.26
N HIS A 401 10.97 -16.10 29.45
CA HIS A 401 10.44 -15.35 30.61
C HIS A 401 11.48 -14.49 31.35
N ARG A 402 12.74 -14.50 30.90
CA ARG A 402 13.77 -13.55 31.35
C ARG A 402 13.75 -12.33 30.43
N GLN A 403 14.26 -11.22 30.95
CA GLN A 403 14.49 -10.03 30.15
C GLN A 403 15.68 -10.27 29.21
N HIS A 404 15.56 -9.84 27.95
CA HIS A 404 16.60 -9.98 26.93
C HIS A 404 16.81 -8.68 26.15
N ASP A 405 17.92 -8.61 25.41
CA ASP A 405 18.18 -7.52 24.48
C ASP A 405 17.28 -7.64 23.24
N ALA A 406 16.62 -6.53 22.89
CA ALA A 406 15.68 -6.51 21.77
C ALA A 406 16.38 -6.65 20.40
N ALA A 407 17.63 -6.21 20.26
CA ALA A 407 18.38 -6.35 19.01
C ALA A 407 18.84 -7.80 18.81
N GLU A 408 19.23 -8.49 19.87
CA GLU A 408 19.50 -9.94 19.85
C GLU A 408 18.26 -10.73 19.44
N LEU A 409 17.09 -10.39 20.02
CA LEU A 409 15.82 -11.00 19.63
C LEU A 409 15.51 -10.74 18.14
N LEU A 410 15.73 -9.53 17.64
CA LEU A 410 15.55 -9.21 16.22
C LEU A 410 16.46 -10.02 15.31
N GLN A 411 17.74 -10.15 15.67
CA GLN A 411 18.71 -10.98 14.96
C GLN A 411 18.28 -12.45 14.90
N TYR A 412 17.63 -12.93 15.95
CA TYR A 412 17.07 -14.28 15.99
C TYR A 412 15.78 -14.42 15.17
N LEU A 413 14.86 -13.45 15.24
CA LEU A 413 13.53 -13.54 14.62
C LEU A 413 13.53 -13.25 13.11
N LEU A 414 14.26 -12.22 12.66
CA LEU A 414 14.19 -11.75 11.27
C LEU A 414 14.54 -12.84 10.23
N PRO A 415 15.61 -13.64 10.39
CA PRO A 415 15.89 -14.74 9.46
C PRO A 415 14.81 -15.83 9.47
N ARG A 416 14.14 -16.05 10.62
CA ARG A 416 13.08 -17.07 10.76
C ARG A 416 11.75 -16.63 10.14
N PHE A 417 11.49 -15.33 10.10
CA PHE A 417 10.35 -14.80 9.35
C PHE A 417 10.50 -14.96 7.83
N SER A 418 11.74 -15.07 7.32
CA SER A 418 12.04 -15.17 5.89
C SER A 418 11.34 -14.09 5.05
N HIS A 419 11.16 -12.90 5.61
CA HIS A 419 10.36 -11.84 5.01
C HIS A 419 11.23 -11.02 4.04
N SER A 420 10.90 -11.05 2.75
CA SER A 420 11.78 -10.50 1.71
C SER A 420 11.99 -9.00 1.77
N GLY A 421 11.12 -8.27 2.47
CA GLY A 421 11.27 -6.83 2.69
C GLY A 421 12.47 -6.42 3.56
N PHE A 422 13.14 -7.37 4.22
CA PHE A 422 14.41 -7.17 4.93
C PHE A 422 15.60 -7.81 4.19
N ASN A 423 15.41 -8.33 2.96
CA ASN A 423 16.48 -8.95 2.21
C ASN A 423 17.46 -7.89 1.69
N GLY A 424 18.75 -8.20 1.81
CA GLY A 424 19.84 -7.30 1.47
C GLY A 424 21.07 -7.59 2.32
N GLY A 425 22.07 -6.73 2.19
CA GLY A 425 23.30 -6.83 2.96
C GLY A 425 24.04 -5.50 2.99
N TRP A 426 25.05 -5.44 3.84
CA TRP A 426 26.00 -4.34 3.96
C TRP A 426 27.42 -4.90 4.00
N GLU A 427 28.37 -4.07 3.60
CA GLU A 427 29.80 -4.39 3.62
C GLU A 427 30.61 -3.21 4.17
N ALA A 428 31.72 -3.55 4.81
CA ALA A 428 32.83 -2.65 5.09
C ALA A 428 33.93 -2.92 4.06
N ARG A 429 34.30 -1.91 3.28
CA ARG A 429 35.33 -2.01 2.24
C ARG A 429 36.51 -1.14 2.60
N ASN A 430 37.72 -1.59 2.29
CA ASN A 430 38.94 -0.80 2.37
C ASN A 430 39.74 -0.92 1.06
N PHE A 431 40.48 0.13 0.74
CA PHE A 431 41.42 0.12 -0.37
C PHE A 431 42.75 -0.49 0.10
N VAL A 432 43.16 -1.56 -0.55
CA VAL A 432 44.44 -2.23 -0.31
C VAL A 432 45.27 -2.22 -1.60
N PRO A 433 46.61 -2.31 -1.54
CA PRO A 433 47.42 -2.48 -2.73
C PRO A 433 46.94 -3.71 -3.52
N GLY A 434 46.39 -3.49 -4.72
CA GLY A 434 45.82 -4.54 -5.57
C GLY A 434 44.29 -4.55 -5.68
N GLY A 435 43.55 -3.68 -4.98
CA GLY A 435 42.11 -3.50 -5.19
C GLY A 435 41.33 -3.15 -3.93
N ILE A 436 40.07 -3.57 -3.90
CA ILE A 436 39.19 -3.35 -2.75
C ILE A 436 39.02 -4.66 -1.99
N ALA A 437 39.29 -4.62 -0.69
CA ALA A 437 39.07 -5.73 0.22
C ALA A 437 37.82 -5.49 1.07
N THR A 438 37.00 -6.54 1.25
CA THR A 438 35.88 -6.53 2.20
C THR A 438 36.40 -6.94 3.57
N LEU A 439 36.33 -6.03 4.54
CA LEU A 439 36.79 -6.25 5.91
C LEU A 439 35.70 -6.85 6.81
N ASP A 440 34.44 -6.52 6.53
CA ASP A 440 33.28 -6.97 7.30
C ASP A 440 32.04 -6.98 6.41
N LYS A 441 31.04 -7.79 6.76
CA LYS A 441 29.77 -7.88 6.04
C LYS A 441 28.67 -8.47 6.93
N GLY A 442 27.44 -8.06 6.68
CA GLY A 442 26.28 -8.63 7.36
C GLY A 442 25.00 -8.56 6.54
N PRO A 443 24.00 -9.41 6.84
CA PRO A 443 22.69 -9.34 6.21
C PRO A 443 21.87 -8.20 6.79
N THR A 444 20.93 -7.66 6.02
CA THR A 444 19.92 -6.70 6.54
C THR A 444 18.76 -7.40 7.28
N GLN A 445 18.76 -8.73 7.30
CA GLN A 445 17.92 -9.55 8.20
C GLN A 445 18.47 -9.61 9.63
N ALA A 446 19.38 -8.71 9.99
CA ALA A 446 19.83 -8.47 11.35
C ALA A 446 19.97 -6.96 11.56
N PRO A 447 19.82 -6.45 12.79
CA PRO A 447 20.06 -5.04 13.08
C PRO A 447 21.48 -4.63 12.69
N ILE A 448 21.64 -3.50 12.00
CA ILE A 448 22.95 -2.93 11.69
C ILE A 448 23.46 -2.22 12.94
N PRO A 449 24.62 -2.64 13.51
CA PRO A 449 25.18 -1.98 14.69
C PRO A 449 25.78 -0.63 14.30
N ILE A 450 25.33 0.44 14.95
CA ILE A 450 25.82 1.79 14.74
C ILE A 450 26.44 2.30 16.04
N ALA A 451 27.75 2.56 15.96
CA ALA A 451 28.51 3.21 17.02
C ALA A 451 28.02 4.65 17.23
N LEU A 452 28.07 5.10 18.47
CA LEU A 452 27.59 6.44 18.80
C LEU A 452 28.66 7.50 18.46
N PRO A 453 28.29 8.62 17.82
CA PRO A 453 29.19 9.73 17.60
C PRO A 453 29.62 10.38 18.93
N ALA A 454 30.83 10.95 18.94
CA ALA A 454 31.30 11.80 20.02
C ALA A 454 30.53 13.14 20.03
N GLY A 455 30.39 13.75 21.21
CA GLY A 455 29.78 15.07 21.38
C GLY A 455 28.61 15.10 22.38
N PRO A 456 28.04 16.30 22.62
CA PRO A 456 27.01 16.49 23.65
C PRO A 456 25.61 16.01 23.22
N SER A 457 25.31 15.97 21.92
CA SER A 457 24.04 15.52 21.37
C SER A 457 24.21 14.24 20.53
N LEU A 458 23.19 13.38 20.53
CA LEU A 458 23.15 12.21 19.68
C LEU A 458 22.16 12.44 18.52
N GLU A 459 22.69 12.75 17.33
CA GLU A 459 21.90 12.88 16.11
C GLU A 459 21.95 11.58 15.29
N LEU A 460 20.79 11.08 14.88
CA LEU A 460 20.71 9.80 14.16
C LEU A 460 21.45 9.82 12.82
N GLN A 461 21.32 10.90 12.04
CA GLN A 461 22.02 11.03 10.76
C GLN A 461 23.53 11.08 10.97
N ALA A 462 24.02 11.80 11.98
CA ALA A 462 25.45 11.87 12.29
C ALA A 462 26.01 10.50 12.70
N ALA A 463 25.24 9.68 13.42
CA ALA A 463 25.62 8.31 13.76
C ALA A 463 25.75 7.41 12.51
N ILE A 464 24.80 7.51 11.57
CA ILE A 464 24.85 6.79 10.29
C ILE A 464 26.03 7.25 9.43
N ASP A 465 26.27 8.56 9.37
CA ASP A 465 27.39 9.13 8.62
C ASP A 465 28.74 8.68 9.22
N GLY A 466 28.85 8.64 10.55
CA GLY A 466 30.01 8.11 11.27
C GLY A 466 30.22 6.61 11.06
N TRP A 467 29.15 5.82 11.06
CA TRP A 467 29.22 4.39 10.70
C TRP A 467 29.75 4.21 9.27
N SER A 468 29.28 5.01 8.31
CA SER A 468 29.72 4.93 6.92
C SER A 468 31.18 5.35 6.73
N ALA A 469 31.60 6.41 7.42
CA ALA A 469 32.87 7.10 7.20
C ALA A 469 33.92 6.76 8.27
N GLN A 470 34.23 5.47 8.46
CA GLN A 470 35.31 5.07 9.35
C GLN A 470 36.68 5.31 8.70
N VAL A 471 37.70 5.54 9.55
CA VAL A 471 39.06 5.90 9.09
C VAL A 471 39.69 4.79 8.23
N THR A 472 39.42 3.53 8.57
CA THR A 472 40.02 2.35 7.94
C THR A 472 39.13 1.68 6.91
N ALA A 473 37.84 2.03 6.83
CA ALA A 473 36.88 1.36 5.97
C ALA A 473 35.68 2.24 5.66
N ARG A 474 35.07 2.04 4.48
CA ARG A 474 33.76 2.59 4.14
C ARG A 474 32.69 1.53 4.35
N TYR A 475 31.67 1.85 5.14
CA TYR A 475 30.50 1.00 5.31
C TYR A 475 29.35 1.49 4.45
N ALA A 476 28.69 0.58 3.73
CA ALA A 476 27.47 0.87 2.98
C ALA A 476 26.64 -0.38 2.70
N LEU A 477 25.36 -0.16 2.37
CA LEU A 477 24.46 -1.18 1.86
C LEU A 477 24.93 -1.66 0.48
N LEU A 478 24.57 -2.90 0.13
CA LEU A 478 24.77 -3.48 -1.20
C LEU A 478 23.55 -3.28 -2.10
N THR A 479 22.36 -3.39 -1.52
CA THR A 479 21.08 -3.25 -2.21
C THR A 479 20.12 -2.42 -1.35
N PRO A 480 19.25 -1.60 -1.95
CA PRO A 480 18.21 -0.89 -1.21
C PRO A 480 17.15 -1.91 -0.74
N SER A 481 17.16 -2.25 0.55
CA SER A 481 16.11 -3.07 1.16
C SER A 481 14.91 -2.19 1.53
N PRO A 482 13.65 -2.61 1.33
CA PRO A 482 12.49 -1.80 1.71
C PRO A 482 12.44 -1.41 3.19
N MET A 483 12.95 -2.27 4.08
CA MET A 483 12.97 -2.06 5.52
C MET A 483 14.34 -2.38 6.09
N LEU A 484 14.77 -1.63 7.10
CA LEU A 484 16.04 -1.81 7.79
C LEU A 484 15.86 -1.68 9.29
N CYS A 485 16.61 -2.47 10.05
CA CYS A 485 16.74 -2.33 11.50
C CYS A 485 18.14 -1.80 11.82
N ILE A 486 18.23 -0.82 12.70
CA ILE A 486 19.48 -0.23 13.17
C ILE A 486 19.51 -0.35 14.69
N GLN A 487 20.64 -0.81 15.23
CA GLN A 487 20.90 -0.84 16.66
C GLN A 487 21.89 0.27 17.00
N LEU A 488 21.45 1.25 17.80
CA LEU A 488 22.36 2.22 18.40
C LEU A 488 23.08 1.56 19.57
N GLN A 489 24.41 1.48 19.50
CA GLN A 489 25.24 0.83 20.52
C GLN A 489 25.36 1.67 21.80
N ARG A 490 24.23 1.79 22.53
CA ARG A 490 24.14 2.54 23.79
C ARG A 490 24.75 1.80 24.97
N PHE A 491 24.95 0.51 24.87
CA PHE A 491 25.60 -0.28 25.92
C PHE A 491 27.02 -0.59 25.49
N THR A 492 27.98 -0.16 26.30
CA THR A 492 29.40 -0.44 26.09
C THR A 492 29.96 -1.11 27.33
N ASN A 493 30.76 -2.15 27.13
CA ASN A 493 31.48 -2.79 28.21
C ASN A 493 32.85 -2.12 28.32
N ALA A 494 33.03 -1.26 29.33
CA ALA A 494 34.32 -0.65 29.63
C ALA A 494 34.84 -1.29 30.92
N GLU A 495 35.96 -2.00 30.83
CA GLU A 495 36.66 -2.59 32.00
C GLU A 495 35.79 -3.58 32.82
N GLY A 496 34.90 -4.32 32.15
CA GLY A 496 34.00 -5.27 32.81
C GLY A 496 32.74 -4.64 33.41
N VAL A 497 32.61 -3.31 33.33
CA VAL A 497 31.42 -2.58 33.78
C VAL A 497 30.60 -2.14 32.57
N MET A 498 29.36 -2.62 32.50
CA MET A 498 28.41 -2.18 31.49
C MET A 498 28.00 -0.73 31.77
N ARG A 499 28.26 0.16 30.80
CA ARG A 499 27.82 1.56 30.84
C ARG A 499 26.82 1.82 29.74
N ARG A 500 25.73 2.50 30.12
CA ARG A 500 24.69 2.95 29.21
C ARG A 500 24.88 4.43 28.85
N ASP A 501 24.88 4.72 27.55
CA ASP A 501 24.76 6.07 27.03
C ASP A 501 23.30 6.54 27.09
N THR A 502 23.07 7.54 27.95
CA THR A 502 21.75 8.13 28.22
C THR A 502 21.51 9.43 27.45
N ARG A 503 22.42 9.84 26.53
CA ARG A 503 22.22 11.06 25.74
C ARG A 503 20.92 10.96 24.92
N PRO A 504 20.09 12.02 24.91
CA PRO A 504 18.83 12.00 24.18
C PRO A 504 19.10 11.88 22.67
N LEU A 505 18.32 11.02 22.00
CA LEU A 505 18.37 10.91 20.55
C LEU A 505 17.58 12.07 19.94
N VAL A 506 18.28 12.98 19.27
CA VAL A 506 17.65 14.07 18.51
C VAL A 506 17.30 13.53 17.13
N VAL A 507 16.00 13.32 16.89
CA VAL A 507 15.46 12.97 15.57
C VAL A 507 14.92 14.24 14.92
N ALA A 508 15.80 15.21 14.63
CA ALA A 508 15.43 16.48 14.01
C ALA A 508 14.81 16.30 12.61
N SER A 509 15.23 15.25 11.91
CA SER A 509 14.61 14.77 10.68
C SER A 509 14.19 13.33 10.87
N THR A 510 12.93 13.03 10.57
CA THR A 510 12.37 11.69 10.56
C THR A 510 12.70 10.91 9.28
N THR A 511 13.44 11.55 8.37
CA THR A 511 14.05 10.95 7.18
C THR A 511 15.56 10.89 7.36
N VAL A 512 16.15 9.72 7.15
CA VAL A 512 17.58 9.47 7.20
C VAL A 512 18.11 9.00 5.85
N ARG A 513 19.39 9.23 5.60
CA ARG A 513 20.08 8.84 4.37
C ARG A 513 21.04 7.71 4.69
N MET A 514 20.79 6.55 4.08
CA MET A 514 21.66 5.38 4.19
C MET A 514 22.61 5.31 2.98
N PRO A 515 23.91 5.08 3.20
CA PRO A 515 24.87 4.90 2.12
C PRO A 515 24.65 3.56 1.40
N LEU A 516 24.78 3.56 0.08
CA LEU A 516 24.64 2.40 -0.80
C LEU A 516 25.81 2.42 -1.80
N PHE A 517 26.56 1.32 -1.90
CA PHE A 517 27.64 1.22 -2.88
C PHE A 517 27.10 1.36 -4.31
N THR A 518 27.83 2.07 -5.17
CA THR A 518 27.42 2.25 -6.58
C THR A 518 27.74 1.06 -7.47
N GLY A 519 28.50 0.07 -6.96
CA GLY A 519 28.89 -1.14 -7.68
C GLY A 519 29.66 -2.14 -6.79
N LEU A 520 30.04 -3.28 -7.35
CA LEU A 520 30.70 -4.37 -6.62
C LEU A 520 32.16 -4.08 -6.28
N HIS A 521 32.87 -3.34 -7.14
CA HIS A 521 34.30 -3.04 -6.98
C HIS A 521 34.55 -1.54 -6.85
N THR A 522 33.73 -0.86 -6.04
CA THR A 522 33.87 0.58 -5.79
C THR A 522 33.68 0.90 -4.32
N MET A 523 34.33 1.98 -3.89
CA MET A 523 34.16 2.61 -2.59
C MET A 523 33.23 3.81 -2.65
N GLN A 524 32.78 4.18 -3.85
CA GLN A 524 31.81 5.26 -4.03
C GLN A 524 30.44 4.83 -3.51
N VAL A 525 29.80 5.74 -2.79
CA VAL A 525 28.48 5.56 -2.23
C VAL A 525 27.53 6.60 -2.80
N ARG A 526 26.30 6.17 -3.08
CA ARG A 526 25.14 7.05 -3.24
C ARG A 526 24.24 6.92 -2.00
N TYR A 527 23.33 7.85 -1.80
CA TYR A 527 22.47 7.86 -0.63
C TYR A 527 21.03 7.50 -0.98
N VAL A 528 20.45 6.56 -0.22
CA VAL A 528 19.04 6.17 -0.30
C VAL A 528 18.32 6.71 0.94
N HIS A 529 17.10 7.20 0.76
CA HIS A 529 16.34 7.84 1.83
C HIS A 529 15.42 6.83 2.50
N TYR A 530 15.44 6.80 3.83
CA TYR A 530 14.58 5.96 4.67
C TYR A 530 13.80 6.83 5.64
N GLN A 531 12.58 6.42 5.96
CA GLN A 531 11.79 7.05 7.01
C GLN A 531 11.89 6.24 8.29
N VAL A 532 12.12 6.93 9.41
CA VAL A 532 12.02 6.33 10.74
C VAL A 532 10.54 6.16 11.07
N VAL A 533 10.13 4.91 11.28
CA VAL A 533 8.72 4.54 11.50
C VAL A 533 8.45 3.96 12.88
N ALA A 534 9.45 3.35 13.50
CA ALA A 534 9.37 2.81 14.86
C ALA A 534 10.71 3.00 15.58
N VAL A 535 10.67 3.22 16.90
CA VAL A 535 11.85 3.35 17.76
C VAL A 535 11.61 2.55 19.03
N GLN A 536 12.47 1.58 19.31
CA GLN A 536 12.43 0.81 20.57
C GLN A 536 13.23 1.54 21.64
N LEU A 537 12.62 1.72 22.80
CA LEU A 537 13.18 2.38 23.97
C LEU A 537 13.43 1.35 25.06
N HIS A 538 14.58 1.45 25.71
CA HIS A 538 14.92 0.65 26.86
C HIS A 538 15.05 1.54 28.11
N TYR A 539 14.42 1.14 29.21
CA TYR A 539 14.42 1.81 30.51
C TYR A 539 15.08 0.89 31.54
N GLY A 540 16.40 0.80 31.48
CA GLY A 540 17.19 0.00 32.40
C GLY A 540 18.68 0.27 32.29
N ALA A 541 19.44 -0.14 33.29
CA ALA A 541 20.88 0.11 33.37
C ALA A 541 21.70 -0.88 32.53
N THR A 542 21.18 -2.09 32.29
CA THR A 542 21.83 -3.15 31.54
C THR A 542 20.87 -3.73 30.48
N PRO A 543 21.36 -4.37 29.41
CA PRO A 543 20.47 -4.93 28.36
C PRO A 543 19.49 -6.00 28.86
N ASP A 544 19.87 -6.70 29.93
CA ASP A 544 19.16 -7.82 30.56
C ASP A 544 18.31 -7.39 31.76
N MET A 545 18.26 -6.11 32.12
CA MET A 545 17.38 -5.59 33.17
C MET A 545 16.81 -4.23 32.80
N GLY A 546 15.48 -4.13 32.81
CA GLY A 546 14.77 -2.89 32.55
C GLY A 546 13.40 -3.13 31.96
N HIS A 547 12.87 -2.11 31.30
CA HIS A 547 11.57 -2.15 30.63
C HIS A 547 11.69 -1.66 29.19
N TYR A 548 11.00 -2.30 28.24
CA TYR A 548 10.96 -1.85 26.85
C TYR A 548 9.63 -1.21 26.49
N ARG A 549 9.69 -0.13 25.70
CA ARG A 549 8.53 0.49 25.05
C ARG A 549 8.84 0.75 23.58
N THR A 550 7.82 0.96 22.77
CA THR A 550 8.02 1.29 21.35
C THR A 550 7.30 2.59 21.01
N ILE A 551 8.02 3.52 20.40
CA ILE A 551 7.44 4.68 19.75
C ILE A 551 7.11 4.32 18.31
N LEU A 552 5.90 4.65 17.87
CA LEU A 552 5.35 4.38 16.53
C LEU A 552 5.00 5.70 15.86
N ARG A 553 5.47 5.92 14.63
CA ARG A 553 5.17 7.13 13.84
C ARG A 553 4.11 6.85 12.78
N GLY A 554 3.06 7.65 12.75
CA GLY A 554 1.99 7.59 11.75
C GLY A 554 2.31 8.34 10.47
N GLN A 555 1.55 8.07 9.42
CA GLN A 555 1.76 8.73 8.14
C GLN A 555 1.15 10.14 8.09
N PRO A 556 1.83 11.10 7.44
CA PRO A 556 1.29 12.43 7.18
C PRO A 556 -0.04 12.44 6.42
N LEU A 557 -0.25 11.45 5.54
CA LEU A 557 -1.44 11.30 4.69
C LEU A 557 -2.75 11.13 5.47
N PHE A 558 -2.68 10.81 6.77
CA PHE A 558 -3.84 10.59 7.63
C PHE A 558 -4.04 11.68 8.70
N GLY A 559 -3.35 12.82 8.57
CA GLY A 559 -3.52 14.03 9.38
C GLY A 559 -2.50 14.16 10.50
N ALA A 560 -1.51 15.04 10.28
CA ALA A 560 -0.35 15.34 11.14
C ALA A 560 0.55 14.13 11.45
N GLU A 561 1.84 14.36 11.63
CA GLU A 561 2.76 13.33 12.15
C GLU A 561 2.40 13.02 13.60
N LYS A 562 1.46 12.09 13.79
CA LYS A 562 1.11 11.59 15.11
C LYS A 562 2.09 10.50 15.50
N TRP A 563 2.56 10.60 16.72
CA TRP A 563 3.37 9.59 17.35
C TRP A 563 2.55 8.89 18.42
N TRP A 564 2.80 7.61 18.62
CA TRP A 564 2.24 6.83 19.71
C TRP A 564 3.35 6.13 20.47
N ILE A 565 3.14 5.89 21.75
CA ILE A 565 3.99 5.05 22.58
C ILE A 565 3.18 3.84 23.05
N THR A 566 3.78 2.67 22.93
CA THR A 566 3.21 1.41 23.38
C THR A 566 3.80 1.03 24.72
N ASP A 567 2.99 0.41 25.57
CA ASP A 567 3.42 -0.15 26.84
C ASP A 567 2.60 -1.41 27.13
N ASP A 568 3.09 -2.25 28.03
CA ASP A 568 2.43 -3.50 28.35
C ASP A 568 1.07 -3.26 28.99
N SER A 569 0.15 -4.21 28.78
CA SER A 569 -1.20 -4.23 29.38
C SER A 569 -2.04 -2.97 29.10
N CYS A 570 -1.64 -2.12 28.15
CA CYS A 570 -2.43 -0.97 27.72
C CYS A 570 -2.34 -0.75 26.21
N THR A 571 -3.30 0.00 25.68
CA THR A 571 -3.31 0.41 24.28
C THR A 571 -2.28 1.52 24.05
N ALA A 572 -1.87 1.69 22.78
CA ALA A 572 -0.93 2.73 22.41
C ALA A 572 -1.49 4.12 22.70
N LYS A 573 -0.69 4.97 23.36
CA LYS A 573 -1.08 6.34 23.74
C LYS A 573 -0.41 7.36 22.83
N PRO A 574 -1.05 8.51 22.52
CA PRO A 574 -0.38 9.59 21.81
C PRO A 574 0.90 10.02 22.54
N ALA A 575 1.97 10.23 21.78
CA ALA A 575 3.29 10.61 22.29
C ALA A 575 3.76 11.91 21.62
N ASN A 576 4.60 12.65 22.34
CA ASN A 576 5.39 13.74 21.76
C ASN A 576 6.83 13.21 21.58
N PRO A 577 7.37 13.17 20.35
CA PRO A 577 8.69 12.62 20.09
C PRO A 577 9.80 13.33 20.89
N ASP A 578 9.68 14.65 21.11
CA ASP A 578 10.72 15.44 21.79
C ASP A 578 10.85 15.15 23.28
N THR A 579 9.76 14.69 23.93
CA THR A 579 9.77 14.30 25.34
C THR A 579 9.93 12.79 25.51
N SER A 580 9.33 11.99 24.62
CA SER A 580 9.32 10.52 24.75
C SER A 580 10.67 9.89 24.37
N LEU A 581 11.47 10.54 23.54
CA LEU A 581 12.84 10.11 23.19
C LEU A 581 13.91 10.52 24.22
N ARG A 582 13.54 11.32 25.23
CA ARG A 582 14.48 11.79 26.27
C ARG A 582 14.75 10.77 27.38
N GLY A 583 14.00 9.67 27.43
CA GLY A 583 14.24 8.58 28.38
C GLY A 583 14.29 9.10 29.82
N GLU A 584 13.13 9.49 30.37
CA GLU A 584 13.00 9.68 31.82
C GLU A 584 13.29 8.39 32.59
#